data_AF-A0A3D1II66-F1
#
_entry.id   AF-A0A3D1II66-F1
#
_cell.length_a   1.000
_cell.length_b   1.000
_cell.length_c   1.000
_cell.angle_alpha   90.00
_cell.angle_beta   90.00
_cell.angle_gamma   90.00
#
_symmetry.space_group_name_H-M   'P 1'
#
loop_
_entity.id
_entity.type
_entity.pdbx_description
1 polymer ?
#
loop_
_entity_poly.entity_id
_entity_poly.type
_entity_poly.pdbx_seq_one_letter_code
_entity_poly.pdbx_strand_id
1 'polypeptide(L)'
;MENQAFSAVQKLDASHDVDAFDCGKEPLDRFLQRHALVIQKAGSVQTYVVCRGEQRVAGYYSLAVGAVEHADAPGRVGKGL
;
A
#
# COMPACT_ATOMS: atom_id res chain seq x y z
N MET A 1 -2.27 -19.69 21.28
CA MET A 1 -2.22 -18.57 20.32
C MET A 1 -1.64 -19.12 19.04
N GLU A 2 -2.46 -19.33 18.02
CA GLU A 2 -1.97 -19.86 16.74
C GLU A 2 -1.04 -18.85 16.07
N ASN A 3 0.19 -19.30 15.82
CA ASN A 3 1.18 -18.55 15.07
C ASN A 3 0.81 -18.62 13.58
N GLN A 4 -0.22 -17.87 13.16
CA GLN A 4 -0.57 -17.76 11.76
C GLN A 4 0.56 -17.05 11.00
N ALA A 5 1.13 -17.76 10.04
CA ALA A 5 2.17 -17.24 9.16
C ALA A 5 1.62 -16.10 8.28
N PHE A 6 2.52 -15.20 7.89
CA PHE A 6 2.21 -14.15 6.93
C PHE A 6 2.23 -14.71 5.50
N SER A 7 1.34 -14.21 4.65
CA SER A 7 1.37 -14.49 3.21
C SER A 7 2.61 -13.89 2.55
N ALA A 8 2.92 -14.35 1.33
CA ALA A 8 3.75 -13.57 0.43
C ALA A 8 3.11 -12.22 0.11
N VAL A 9 3.91 -11.27 -0.37
CA VAL A 9 3.40 -9.98 -0.87
C VAL A 9 2.50 -10.24 -2.07
N GLN A 10 1.28 -9.71 -2.02
CA GLN A 10 0.28 -9.85 -3.07
C GLN A 10 -0.38 -8.51 -3.39
N LYS A 11 -0.97 -8.41 -4.58
CA LYS A 11 -1.66 -7.18 -5.00
C LYS A 11 -3.00 -7.08 -4.27
N LEU A 12 -3.35 -5.88 -3.80
CA LEU A 12 -4.63 -5.65 -3.15
C LEU A 12 -5.79 -5.96 -4.11
N ASP A 13 -6.78 -6.71 -3.64
CA ASP A 13 -8.04 -6.96 -4.34
C ASP A 13 -9.22 -6.99 -3.36
N ALA A 14 -10.44 -7.21 -3.87
CA ALA A 14 -11.66 -7.17 -3.09
C ALA A 14 -11.83 -8.33 -2.09
N SER A 15 -10.98 -9.36 -2.14
CA SER A 15 -11.01 -10.49 -1.20
C SER A 15 -10.27 -10.21 0.10
N HIS A 16 -9.51 -9.12 0.18
CA HIS A 16 -8.72 -8.76 1.35
C HIS A 16 -9.58 -8.04 2.41
N ASP A 17 -9.50 -8.49 3.67
CA ASP A 17 -10.10 -7.83 4.83
C ASP A 17 -9.20 -6.68 5.29
N VAL A 18 -9.61 -5.46 4.93
CA VAL A 18 -8.94 -4.20 5.28
C VAL A 18 -9.62 -3.45 6.42
N ASP A 19 -10.85 -3.82 6.79
CA ASP A 19 -11.67 -3.06 7.74
C ASP A 19 -11.10 -3.11 9.15
N ALA A 20 -10.46 -4.22 9.51
CA ALA A 20 -9.78 -4.41 10.79
C ALA A 20 -8.32 -3.92 10.81
N PHE A 21 -7.83 -3.28 9.74
CA PHE A 21 -6.46 -2.79 9.68
C PHE A 21 -6.25 -1.57 10.59
N ASP A 22 -5.23 -1.64 11.44
CA ASP A 22 -4.81 -0.57 12.35
C ASP A 22 -3.28 -0.61 12.50
N CYS A 23 -2.59 0.41 11.96
CA CYS A 23 -1.16 0.61 12.14
C CYS A 23 -0.83 1.75 13.13
N GLY A 24 -1.82 2.23 13.87
CA GLY A 24 -1.72 3.35 14.81
C GLY A 24 -1.65 4.71 14.12
N LYS A 25 -1.94 4.79 12.81
CA LYS A 25 -1.86 6.00 12.00
C LYS A 25 -3.13 6.13 11.17
N GLU A 26 -4.15 6.74 11.77
CA GLU A 26 -5.48 6.96 11.19
C GLU A 26 -5.48 7.38 9.70
N PRO A 27 -4.61 8.29 9.20
CA PRO A 27 -4.58 8.62 7.78
C PRO A 27 -4.21 7.44 6.86
N LEU A 28 -3.31 6.56 7.31
CA LEU A 28 -2.90 5.35 6.57
C LEU A 28 -3.98 4.27 6.65
N ASP A 29 -4.57 4.07 7.83
CA ASP A 29 -5.65 3.11 8.03
C ASP A 29 -6.85 3.44 7.14
N ARG A 30 -7.27 4.71 7.17
CA ARG A 30 -8.35 5.24 6.31
C ARG A 30 -8.02 5.13 4.83
N PHE A 31 -6.77 5.38 4.44
CA PHE A 31 -6.34 5.25 3.05
C PHE A 31 -6.54 3.82 2.55
N LEU A 32 -6.09 2.81 3.31
CA LEU A 32 -6.25 1.41 2.92
C LEU A 32 -7.73 1.01 2.86
N GLN A 33 -8.50 1.36 3.88
CA GLN A 33 -9.91 0.99 4.03
C GLN A 33 -10.81 1.62 2.96
N ARG A 34 -10.57 2.89 2.58
CA ARG A 34 -11.53 3.65 1.75
C ARG A 34 -11.04 3.99 0.35
N HIS A 35 -9.73 4.05 0.13
CA HIS A 35 -9.18 4.67 -1.08
C HIS A 35 -8.32 3.72 -1.91
N ALA A 36 -7.47 2.90 -1.27
CA ALA A 36 -6.43 2.13 -1.93
C ALA A 36 -6.93 1.27 -3.11
N LEU A 37 -8.03 0.53 -2.94
CA LEU A 37 -8.58 -0.31 -4.00
C LEU A 37 -9.19 0.52 -5.14
N VAL A 38 -9.85 1.63 -4.82
CA VAL A 38 -10.50 2.51 -5.80
C VAL A 38 -9.45 3.18 -6.70
N ILE A 39 -8.44 3.80 -6.09
CA ILE A 39 -7.39 4.48 -6.84
C ILE A 39 -6.48 3.50 -7.60
N GLN A 40 -6.36 2.26 -7.12
CA GLN A 40 -5.68 1.20 -7.85
C GLN A 40 -6.45 0.78 -9.10
N LYS A 41 -7.78 0.62 -8.99
CA LYS A 41 -8.63 0.31 -10.14
C LYS A 41 -8.62 1.43 -11.19
N ALA A 42 -8.42 2.68 -10.75
CA ALA A 42 -8.23 3.83 -11.63
C ALA A 42 -6.83 3.89 -12.28
N GLY A 43 -5.91 2.99 -11.92
CA GLY A 43 -4.55 2.94 -12.48
C GLY A 43 -3.59 3.98 -11.90
N SER A 44 -3.97 4.73 -10.86
CA SER A 44 -3.15 5.80 -10.28
C SER A 44 -2.09 5.29 -9.30
N VAL A 45 -2.34 4.14 -8.66
CA VAL A 45 -1.47 3.52 -7.65
C VAL A 45 -1.49 2.00 -7.82
N GLN A 46 -0.42 1.32 -7.44
CA GLN A 46 -0.45 -0.12 -7.12
C GLN A 46 -0.23 -0.31 -5.63
N THR A 47 -1.18 -0.97 -4.97
CA THR A 47 -1.11 -1.29 -3.55
C THR A 47 -0.87 -2.78 -3.37
N TYR A 48 0.09 -3.11 -2.51
CA TYR A 48 0.47 -4.47 -2.19
C TYR A 48 0.29 -4.69 -0.69
N VAL A 49 -0.09 -5.91 -0.33
CA VAL A 49 -0.43 -6.30 1.04
C VAL A 49 0.24 -7.61 1.43
N VAL A 50 0.40 -7.80 2.73
CA VAL A 50 0.66 -9.09 3.37
C VAL A 50 -0.49 -9.41 4.31
N CYS A 51 -0.94 -10.66 4.30
CA CYS A 51 -2.06 -11.12 5.11
C CYS A 51 -1.57 -11.99 6.27
N ARG A 52 -2.28 -11.94 7.39
CA ARG A 52 -2.22 -12.97 8.44
C ARG A 52 -3.41 -13.92 8.24
N GLY A 53 -3.13 -15.21 8.03
CA GLY A 53 -4.15 -16.13 7.52
C GLY A 53 -4.48 -15.82 6.06
N GLU A 54 -5.71 -16.12 5.62
CA GLU A 54 -6.05 -16.04 4.19
C GLU A 54 -6.30 -14.60 3.71
N GLN A 55 -6.98 -13.76 4.50
CA GLN A 55 -7.52 -12.49 3.98
C GLN A 55 -7.21 -11.26 4.84
N ARG A 56 -6.85 -11.42 6.11
CA ARG A 56 -6.69 -10.28 7.03
C ARG A 56 -5.39 -9.54 6.77
N VAL A 57 -5.48 -8.29 6.32
CA VAL A 57 -4.30 -7.48 6.03
C VAL A 57 -3.53 -7.16 7.32
N ALA A 58 -2.24 -7.45 7.32
CA ALA A 58 -1.31 -7.17 8.42
C ALA A 58 -0.32 -6.03 8.09
N GLY A 59 -0.18 -5.69 6.80
CA GLY A 59 0.70 -4.61 6.34
C GLY A 59 0.48 -4.33 4.86
N TYR A 60 0.77 -3.10 4.44
CA TYR A 60 0.65 -2.70 3.04
C TYR A 60 1.70 -1.64 2.66
N TYR A 61 1.92 -1.51 1.35
CA TYR A 61 2.60 -0.37 0.75
C TYR A 61 1.97 -0.02 -0.60
N SER A 62 2.14 1.22 -1.05
CA SER A 62 1.60 1.71 -2.31
C SER A 62 2.69 2.39 -3.15
N LEU A 63 2.67 2.12 -4.45
CA LEU A 63 3.54 2.76 -5.45
C LEU A 63 2.68 3.62 -6.37
N ALA A 64 3.06 4.88 -6.52
CA ALA A 64 2.45 5.83 -7.46
C ALA A 64 3.51 6.32 -8.43
N VAL A 65 3.12 6.57 -9.68
CA VAL A 65 3.98 7.31 -10.62
C VAL A 65 3.83 8.80 -10.34
N GLY A 66 4.95 9.50 -10.21
CA GLY A 66 4.98 10.95 -10.05
C GLY A 66 6.14 11.55 -10.83
N ALA A 67 6.04 12.84 -11.13
CA ALA A 67 7.10 13.63 -11.73
C ALA A 67 7.42 14.81 -10.79
N VAL A 68 8.67 15.25 -10.82
CA VAL A 68 9.14 16.44 -10.12
C VAL A 68 10.01 17.23 -11.09
N GLU A 69 9.88 18.56 -11.06
CA GLU A 69 10.75 19.43 -11.83
C GLU A 69 12.20 19.25 -11.39
N HIS A 70 13.13 19.41 -12.32
CA HIS A 70 14.56 19.23 -12.03
C HIS A 70 15.04 20.14 -10.88
N ALA A 71 14.48 21.35 -10.77
CA ALA A 71 14.81 22.31 -9.72
C ALA A 71 14.39 21.84 -8.32
N ASP A 72 13.35 21.02 -8.23
CA ASP A 72 12.77 20.52 -6.98
C ASP A 72 13.18 19.07 -6.67
N ALA A 73 13.94 18.44 -7.57
CA ALA A 73 14.43 17.08 -7.40
C ALA A 73 15.51 17.01 -6.29
N PRO A 74 15.47 16.00 -5.39
CA PRO A 74 16.55 15.75 -4.45
C PRO A 74 17.88 15.60 -5.17
N GLY A 75 18.98 16.13 -4.62
CA GLY A 75 20.24 16.29 -5.35
C GLY A 75 20.88 15.01 -5.94
N ARG A 76 20.47 13.81 -5.52
CA ARG A 76 20.86 12.54 -6.19
C ARG A 76 19.99 12.22 -7.41
N VAL A 77 18.70 12.56 -7.36
CA VAL A 77 17.73 12.31 -8.45
C VAL A 77 17.90 13.33 -9.57
N GLY A 78 18.22 14.59 -9.23
CA GLY A 78 18.47 15.65 -10.22
C GLY A 78 19.77 15.50 -11.01
N LYS A 79 20.75 14.73 -10.53
CA LYS A 79 22.04 14.57 -11.24
C LYS A 79 22.01 13.54 -12.37
N GLY A 80 20.88 12.88 -12.61
CA GLY A 80 20.80 11.72 -13.50
C GLY A 80 21.34 10.45 -12.84
N LEU A 81 21.24 9.33 -13.56
CA LEU A 81 21.82 8.04 -13.15
C LEU A 81 23.35 8.05 -13.28
#